data_AF-A0A354H039-F1
#
_entry.id   AF-A0A354H039-F1
#
_cell.length_a   1.000
_cell.length_b   1.000
_cell.length_c   1.000
_cell.angle_alpha   90.00
_cell.angle_beta   90.00
_cell.angle_gamma   90.00
#
_symmetry.space_group_name_H-M   'P 1'
#
loop_
_entity.id
_entity.type
_entity.pdbx_description
1 polymer ?
#
loop_
_entity_poly.entity_id
_entity_poly.type
_entity_poly.pdbx_seq_one_letter_code
_entity_poly.pdbx_strand_id
1 'polypeptide(L)'
;ASSRRLQEIGKNYQPKATYPNTPLATRLKLAAQLIDADLGARIFYVSIDGFDTHAAQATAHANLMTQVSGAMTAFFKDLAARGHRDRILMMTFSEFGRRVKENGSKGTD
;
A
#
# COMPACT_ATOMS: atom_id res chain seq x y z
N ALA A 1 -14.23 13.72 -12.61
CA ALA A 1 -14.14 12.86 -13.82
C ALA A 1 -15.43 12.05 -13.94
N SER A 2 -15.92 11.76 -15.15
CA SER A 2 -17.10 10.91 -15.33
C SER A 2 -16.76 9.43 -15.04
N SER A 3 -17.72 8.67 -14.49
CA SER A 3 -17.54 7.23 -14.17
C SER A 3 -17.05 6.40 -15.36
N ARG A 4 -17.50 6.74 -16.58
CA ARG A 4 -17.08 6.08 -17.82
C ARG A 4 -15.57 6.24 -18.10
N ARG A 5 -15.00 7.44 -17.86
CA ARG A 5 -13.57 7.69 -18.05
C ARG A 5 -12.71 6.85 -17.11
N LEU A 6 -13.16 6.67 -15.86
CA LEU A 6 -12.48 5.80 -14.88
C LEU A 6 -12.49 4.33 -15.29
N GLN A 7 -13.60 3.86 -15.87
CA GLN A 7 -13.71 2.48 -16.37
C GLN A 7 -12.79 2.22 -17.57
N GLU A 8 -12.67 3.17 -18.49
CA GLU A 8 -11.77 3.07 -19.66
C GLU A 8 -10.29 3.02 -19.24
N ILE A 9 -9.90 3.88 -18.30
CA ILE A 9 -8.56 3.86 -17.69
C ILE A 9 -8.27 2.49 -17.08
N GLY A 10 -9.22 1.94 -16.30
CA GLY A 10 -9.06 0.64 -15.66
C GLY A 10 -8.82 -0.51 -16.64
N LYS A 11 -9.43 -0.46 -17.84
CA LYS A 11 -9.24 -1.50 -18.88
C LYS A 11 -7.86 -1.46 -19.53
N ASN A 12 -7.30 -0.27 -19.72
CA ASN A 12 -6.03 -0.10 -20.45
C ASN A 12 -4.80 -0.22 -19.55
N TYR A 13 -4.99 -0.21 -18.23
CA TYR A 13 -3.87 -0.32 -17.31
C TYR A 13 -3.39 -1.76 -17.15
N GLN A 14 -2.18 -2.03 -17.65
CA GLN A 14 -1.45 -3.26 -17.40
C GLN A 14 -0.29 -2.98 -16.45
N PRO A 15 -0.30 -3.54 -15.21
CA PRO A 15 0.81 -3.39 -14.27
C PRO A 15 2.14 -3.88 -14.87
N LYS A 16 3.20 -3.11 -14.65
CA LYS A 16 4.58 -3.48 -15.00
C LYS A 16 5.31 -4.23 -13.88
N ALA A 17 4.64 -4.44 -12.74
CA ALA A 17 5.10 -5.27 -11.64
C ALA A 17 3.97 -6.20 -11.15
N THR A 18 4.34 -7.34 -10.59
CA THR A 18 3.39 -8.27 -9.96
C THR A 18 2.98 -7.74 -8.59
N TYR A 19 1.69 -7.48 -8.41
CA TYR A 19 1.13 -7.11 -7.11
C TYR A 19 0.78 -8.36 -6.31
N PRO A 20 1.17 -8.46 -5.03
CA PRO A 20 0.71 -9.52 -4.14
C PRO A 20 -0.81 -9.54 -4.03
N ASN A 21 -1.40 -10.71 -3.79
CA ASN A 21 -2.85 -10.82 -3.58
C ASN A 21 -3.22 -10.38 -2.14
N THR A 22 -3.19 -9.07 -1.90
CA THR A 22 -3.51 -8.45 -0.60
C THR A 22 -4.40 -7.23 -0.80
N PRO A 23 -5.25 -6.87 0.17
CA PRO A 23 -6.09 -5.67 0.06
C PRO A 23 -5.28 -4.39 -0.16
N LEU A 24 -4.14 -4.24 0.52
CA LEU A 24 -3.26 -3.08 0.37
C LEU A 24 -2.68 -2.99 -1.05
N ALA A 25 -2.18 -4.09 -1.59
CA ALA A 25 -1.65 -4.14 -2.96
C ALA A 25 -2.72 -3.81 -4.01
N THR A 26 -3.96 -4.30 -3.83
CA THR A 26 -5.08 -3.96 -4.72
C THR A 26 -5.40 -2.46 -4.70
N ARG A 27 -5.41 -1.84 -3.52
CA ARG A 27 -5.65 -0.38 -3.39
C ARG A 27 -4.51 0.43 -3.99
N LEU A 28 -3.26 0.02 -3.79
CA LEU A 28 -2.09 0.67 -4.40
C LEU A 28 -2.07 0.50 -5.92
N LYS A 29 -2.47 -0.65 -6.46
CA LYS A 29 -2.64 -0.85 -7.90
C LYS A 29 -3.65 0.12 -8.49
N LEU A 30 -4.78 0.35 -7.80
CA LEU A 30 -5.77 1.35 -8.21
C LEU A 30 -5.19 2.78 -8.14
N ALA A 31 -4.41 3.11 -7.11
CA ALA A 31 -3.72 4.40 -7.06
C ALA A 31 -2.75 4.56 -8.24
N ALA A 32 -1.99 3.53 -8.59
CA ALA A 32 -1.07 3.55 -9.72
C ALA A 32 -1.79 3.76 -11.06
N GLN A 33 -2.95 3.13 -11.24
CA GLN A 33 -3.86 3.36 -12.36
C GLN A 33 -4.27 4.83 -12.50
N LEU A 34 -4.68 5.44 -11.39
CA LEU A 34 -5.15 6.83 -11.38
C LEU A 34 -4.01 7.84 -11.57
N ILE A 35 -2.81 7.52 -11.06
CA ILE A 35 -1.59 8.30 -11.25
C ILE A 35 -1.17 8.28 -12.72
N ASP A 36 -1.18 7.12 -13.37
CA ASP A 36 -0.81 6.94 -14.77
C ASP A 36 -1.79 7.62 -15.73
N ALA A 37 -3.08 7.62 -15.38
CA ALA A 37 -4.11 8.29 -16.17
C ALA A 37 -4.13 9.82 -16.05
N ASP A 38 -3.27 10.39 -15.20
CA ASP A 38 -3.09 11.83 -14.99
C ASP A 38 -4.42 12.60 -14.82
N LEU A 39 -5.27 12.12 -13.91
CA LEU A 39 -6.60 12.71 -13.67
C LEU A 39 -6.57 13.99 -12.80
N GLY A 40 -5.39 14.52 -12.48
CA GLY A 40 -5.20 15.72 -11.66
C GLY A 40 -5.23 15.49 -10.13
N ALA A 41 -5.47 14.26 -9.67
CA ALA A 41 -5.35 13.91 -8.25
C ALA A 41 -3.88 13.93 -7.82
N ARG A 42 -3.59 14.65 -6.72
CA ARG A 42 -2.22 14.87 -6.22
C ARG A 42 -1.88 14.07 -4.97
N ILE A 43 -2.88 13.64 -4.22
CA ILE A 43 -2.73 12.90 -2.96
C ILE A 43 -3.57 11.63 -3.06
N PHE A 44 -2.92 10.50 -2.78
CA PHE A 44 -3.57 9.20 -2.65
C PHE A 44 -3.28 8.68 -1.25
N TYR A 45 -4.35 8.34 -0.52
CA TYR A 45 -4.26 7.82 0.83
C TYR A 45 -4.85 6.41 0.88
N VAL A 46 -4.08 5.46 1.38
CA VAL A 46 -4.51 4.08 1.59
C VAL A 46 -4.07 3.63 2.97
N SER A 47 -4.89 2.81 3.62
CA SER A 47 -4.59 2.25 4.94
C SER A 47 -4.58 0.72 4.90
N ILE A 48 -3.86 0.17 5.88
CA ILE A 48 -3.88 -1.23 6.27
C ILE A 48 -4.04 -1.28 7.78
N ASP A 49 -4.98 -2.10 8.24
CA ASP A 49 -5.29 -2.26 9.66
C ASP A 49 -4.68 -3.56 10.20
N GLY A 50 -4.93 -3.87 11.47
CA GLY A 50 -4.54 -5.14 12.11
C GLY A 50 -3.24 -5.08 12.93
N PHE A 51 -2.57 -3.92 12.97
CA PHE A 51 -1.40 -3.70 13.81
C PHE A 51 -1.75 -3.55 15.30
N ASP A 52 -3.03 -3.35 15.63
CA ASP A 52 -3.50 -3.33 17.02
C ASP A 52 -3.85 -4.72 17.54
N THR A 53 -2.84 -5.46 18.00
CA THR A 53 -2.98 -6.86 18.44
C THR A 53 -2.86 -6.98 19.97
N HIS A 54 -3.73 -7.77 20.58
CA HIS A 54 -3.66 -8.10 22.03
C HIS A 54 -3.11 -9.52 22.32
N ALA A 55 -2.87 -10.32 21.28
CA ALA A 55 -2.26 -11.65 21.35
C ALA A 55 -1.61 -12.01 20.01
N ALA A 56 -0.72 -13.01 20.00
CA ALA A 56 -0.05 -13.52 18.80
C ALA A 56 0.65 -12.41 17.95
N GLN A 57 1.10 -11.33 18.61
CA GLN A 57 1.62 -10.14 17.95
C GLN A 57 2.75 -10.46 16.98
N ALA A 58 3.72 -11.28 17.36
CA ALA A 58 4.90 -11.56 16.53
C ALA A 58 4.51 -12.08 15.13
N THR A 59 3.61 -13.07 15.07
CA THR A 59 3.12 -13.65 13.81
C THR A 59 2.27 -12.66 13.03
N ALA A 60 1.30 -12.00 13.68
CA ALA A 60 0.41 -11.04 13.04
C ALA A 60 1.20 -9.85 12.45
N HIS A 61 2.11 -9.28 13.22
CA HIS A 61 2.95 -8.16 12.81
C HIS A 61 3.88 -8.55 11.66
N ALA A 62 4.52 -9.73 11.70
CA ALA A 62 5.37 -10.20 10.60
C ALA A 62 4.58 -10.36 9.29
N ASN A 63 3.36 -10.91 9.37
CA ASN A 63 2.47 -11.04 8.21
C ASN A 63 2.06 -9.66 7.65
N LEU A 64 1.68 -8.71 8.50
CA LEU A 64 1.30 -7.37 8.07
C LEU A 64 2.48 -6.60 7.45
N MET A 65 3.67 -6.68 8.06
CA MET A 65 4.89 -6.09 7.49
C MET A 65 5.26 -6.71 6.15
N THR A 66 5.00 -8.00 5.94
CA THR A 66 5.18 -8.67 4.64
C THR A 66 4.21 -8.10 3.61
N GLN A 67 2.95 -7.85 3.97
CA GLN A 67 1.98 -7.20 3.08
C GLN A 67 2.40 -5.76 2.74
N VAL A 68 2.82 -4.97 3.73
CA VAL A 68 3.33 -3.61 3.52
C VAL A 68 4.53 -3.61 2.58
N SER A 69 5.55 -4.42 2.88
CA SER A 69 6.77 -4.51 2.07
C SER A 69 6.47 -4.93 0.62
N GLY A 70 5.67 -5.99 0.45
CA GLY A 70 5.32 -6.50 -0.87
C GLY A 70 4.50 -5.51 -1.70
N ALA A 71 3.50 -4.88 -1.08
CA ALA A 71 2.62 -3.92 -1.77
C ALA A 71 3.37 -2.64 -2.15
N MET A 72 4.19 -2.09 -1.24
CA MET A 72 5.00 -0.90 -1.51
C MET A 72 6.08 -1.15 -2.58
N THR A 73 6.73 -2.32 -2.53
CA THR A 73 7.71 -2.71 -3.55
C THR A 73 7.07 -2.84 -4.94
N ALA A 74 5.92 -3.49 -5.03
CA ALA A 74 5.19 -3.63 -6.30
C ALA A 74 4.76 -2.27 -6.85
N PHE A 75 4.19 -1.41 -6.00
CA PHE A 75 3.75 -0.07 -6.37
C PHE A 75 4.90 0.81 -6.88
N PHE A 76 6.01 0.85 -6.15
CA PHE A 76 7.18 1.63 -6.57
C PHE A 76 7.76 1.13 -7.90
N LYS A 77 7.93 -0.19 -8.06
CA LYS A 77 8.45 -0.78 -9.31
C LYS A 77 7.56 -0.50 -10.50
N ASP A 78 6.24 -0.63 -10.32
CA ASP A 78 5.26 -0.38 -11.37
C ASP A 78 5.34 1.07 -11.85
N LEU A 79 5.25 2.03 -10.92
CA LEU A 79 5.34 3.46 -11.26
C LEU A 79 6.71 3.84 -11.84
N ALA A 80 7.80 3.27 -11.33
CA ALA A 80 9.13 3.52 -11.89
C ALA A 80 9.25 3.01 -13.33
N ALA A 81 8.75 1.81 -13.62
CA ALA A 81 8.74 1.25 -14.97
C ALA A 81 7.83 2.01 -15.95
N ARG A 82 6.91 2.84 -15.44
CA ARG A 82 6.04 3.74 -16.22
C ARG A 82 6.58 5.17 -16.31
N GLY A 83 7.81 5.42 -15.84
CA GLY A 83 8.43 6.75 -15.92
C GLY A 83 7.86 7.75 -14.90
N HIS A 84 7.29 7.28 -13.79
CA HIS A 84 6.76 8.14 -12.75
C HIS A 84 7.66 8.25 -11.51
N ARG A 85 8.83 7.60 -11.53
CA ARG A 85 9.77 7.56 -10.41
C ARG A 85 10.08 8.95 -9.83
N ASP A 86 10.37 9.92 -10.69
CA ASP A 86 10.89 11.23 -10.27
C ASP A 86 9.79 12.25 -9.91
N ARG A 87 8.51 11.91 -10.16
CA ARG A 87 7.37 12.80 -9.89
C ARG A 87 6.51 12.37 -8.70
N ILE A 88 6.89 11.30 -8.00
CA ILE A 88 6.13 10.77 -6.86
C ILE A 88 6.96 10.86 -5.58
N LEU A 89 6.27 11.11 -4.47
CA LEU A 89 6.77 10.90 -3.12
C LEU A 89 5.91 9.82 -2.46
N MET A 90 6.57 8.80 -1.90
CA MET A 90 5.91 7.75 -1.14
C MET A 90 6.20 7.95 0.34
N MET A 91 5.15 7.95 1.16
CA MET A 91 5.25 8.10 2.60
C MET A 91 4.41 7.02 3.28
N THR A 92 5.01 6.38 4.28
CA THR A 92 4.33 5.43 5.17
C THR A 92 4.49 5.92 6.59
N PHE A 93 3.40 5.98 7.35
CA PHE A 93 3.41 6.36 8.74
C PHE A 93 2.43 5.48 9.54
N SER A 94 2.55 5.53 10.86
CA SER A 94 1.68 4.84 11.81
C SER A 94 1.17 5.84 12.83
N GLU A 95 -0.05 5.65 13.32
CA GLU A 95 -0.65 6.50 14.36
C GLU A 95 -0.03 6.22 15.74
N PHE A 96 0.50 5.02 15.94
CA PHE A 96 1.13 4.59 17.19
C PHE A 96 2.35 3.71 16.94
N GLY A 97 3.22 3.64 17.95
CA GLY A 97 4.33 2.70 18.03
C GLY A 97 4.10 1.63 19.10
N ARG A 98 5.08 0.74 19.26
CA ARG A 98 5.10 -0.29 20.32
C ARG A 98 6.35 -0.12 21.19
N ARG A 99 6.28 -0.61 22.44
CA ARG A 99 7.41 -0.63 23.38
C ARG A 99 8.45 -1.69 22.95
N VAL A 100 9.72 -1.46 23.28
CA VAL A 100 10.80 -2.42 22.95
C VAL A 100 10.74 -3.67 23.82
N LYS A 101 10.27 -3.57 25.07
CA LYS A 101 10.18 -4.69 26.01
C LYS A 101 8.81 -5.35 25.94
N GLU A 102 8.78 -6.68 25.99
CA GLU A 102 7.54 -7.44 26.17
C GLU A 102 6.92 -7.15 27.54
N ASN A 103 5.59 -7.07 27.58
CA ASN A 103 4.81 -7.00 28.81
C ASN A 103 4.39 -8.40 29.29
N GLY A 104 3.67 -8.48 30.42
CA GLY A 104 3.30 -9.74 31.06
C GLY A 104 2.42 -10.68 30.22
N SER A 105 1.81 -10.19 29.14
CA SER A 105 1.01 -10.99 28.18
C SER A 105 1.80 -11.37 26.92
N LYS A 106 3.14 -11.15 26.89
CA LYS A 106 4.00 -11.34 25.71
C LYS A 106 3.62 -10.44 24.53
N GLY A 107 2.99 -9.29 24.82
CA GLY A 107 2.74 -8.20 23.89
C GLY A 107 3.75 -7.08 24.06
N THR A 108 3.68 -6.05 23.20
CA THR A 108 4.51 -4.83 23.30
C THR A 108 3.67 -3.55 23.31
N ASP A 109 2.37 -3.67 23.57
CA ASP A 109 1.51 -2.56 24.00
C ASP A 109 2.05 -1.87 25.26
#